data_AF-A0AAW4N611-F1
#
_entry.id   AF-A0AAW4N611-F1
#
_cell.length_a   1.000
_cell.length_b   1.000
_cell.length_c   1.000
_cell.angle_alpha   90.00
_cell.angle_beta   90.00
_cell.angle_gamma   90.00
#
_symmetry.space_group_name_H-M   'P 1'
#
loop_
_entity.id
_entity.type
_entity.pdbx_description
1 polymer ?
#
loop_
_entity_poly.entity_id
_entity_poly.type
_entity_poly.pdbx_seq_one_letter_code
_entity_poly.pdbx_strand_id
1 'polypeptide(L)'
;MNYVDKKIISFFCFVTFFFILQGCRKMAVVSNVEISGFSDSIVLETDTFNTYKYKVSVLNEVILSDSAKGRKAFGLKDLLKRQIMDKYSLAYYLVNNNMKVPVRVLITNVKDTTLFVNFQYSPMQNVNANITGICAPLKCSNQDDKLWDNIRRWAYQHRKQMRNDILLRFRDVLFELNRTKYYEYVTNERVPIVNDLTNLKYKVQSDLKAKYYYLYATCSQNELDKFVEDMVVKNYPNSSLTGNGIFPCYANAGKSGYKCLTLIGINEDWSYSICPLGLIATDLRAPFIEDDFVNSLLGGNRYTFIDFKGNQRVKLPTNKPLIDGYAFVDVPNWDGNGVECNVTFRIKYLGDIKSVIIKRTASLCYHDGDYWGDLKPENKVIFVKGLRNPYVFTYKLHFENGDNIIPIIVEDWHGNKREGNIRISAQFVRTNSSDVNIENNINNNIYN
;
A
#
# COMPACT_ATOMS: atom_id res chain seq x y z
N MET A 1 -88.98 19.93 -51.61
CA MET A 1 -87.91 20.68 -52.28
C MET A 1 -86.96 21.16 -51.19
N ASN A 2 -85.70 20.73 -51.30
CA ASN A 2 -84.48 21.23 -50.67
C ASN A 2 -84.41 21.31 -49.13
N TYR A 3 -83.55 20.56 -48.45
CA TYR A 3 -82.09 20.30 -48.54
C TYR A 3 -81.40 21.05 -47.39
N VAL A 4 -80.56 20.27 -46.69
CA VAL A 4 -79.32 20.69 -46.03
C VAL A 4 -79.46 21.24 -44.60
N ASP A 5 -78.45 20.91 -43.78
CA ASP A 5 -78.18 21.40 -42.42
C ASP A 5 -78.69 20.67 -41.19
N LYS A 6 -78.73 19.32 -41.18
CA LYS A 6 -78.68 18.57 -39.90
C LYS A 6 -77.70 17.39 -39.82
N LYS A 7 -77.04 16.99 -40.90
CA LYS A 7 -76.15 15.81 -40.90
C LYS A 7 -74.66 16.09 -40.70
N ILE A 8 -74.17 17.30 -40.93
CA ILE A 8 -72.73 17.60 -40.80
C ILE A 8 -72.35 17.94 -39.34
N ILE A 9 -73.22 18.61 -38.60
CA ILE A 9 -72.94 19.01 -37.20
C ILE A 9 -73.03 17.82 -36.23
N SER A 10 -73.95 16.87 -36.50
CA SER A 10 -74.09 15.65 -35.70
C SER A 10 -72.91 14.69 -35.88
N PHE A 11 -72.36 14.58 -37.10
CA PHE A 11 -71.21 13.72 -37.37
C PHE A 11 -69.91 14.27 -36.77
N PHE A 12 -69.70 15.60 -36.81
CA PHE A 12 -68.53 16.21 -36.17
C PHE A 12 -68.57 16.09 -34.63
N CYS A 13 -69.74 16.28 -34.01
CA CYS A 13 -69.86 16.13 -32.55
C CYS A 13 -69.64 14.68 -32.08
N PHE A 14 -70.11 13.68 -32.84
CA PHE A 14 -69.95 12.27 -32.46
C PHE A 14 -68.52 11.76 -32.64
N VAL A 15 -67.79 12.24 -33.66
CA VAL A 15 -66.38 11.87 -33.87
C VAL A 15 -65.47 12.56 -32.85
N THR A 16 -65.73 13.80 -32.44
CA THR A 16 -64.97 14.41 -31.32
C THR A 16 -65.29 13.76 -29.97
N PHE A 17 -66.52 13.31 -29.72
CA PHE A 17 -66.85 12.64 -28.45
C PHE A 17 -66.25 11.23 -28.35
N PHE A 18 -66.11 10.52 -29.49
CA PHE A 18 -65.41 9.22 -29.52
C PHE A 18 -63.88 9.34 -29.41
N PHE A 19 -63.29 10.45 -29.87
CA PHE A 19 -61.86 10.72 -29.66
C PHE A 19 -61.55 11.33 -28.28
N ILE A 20 -62.49 12.01 -27.63
CA ILE A 20 -62.31 12.58 -26.27
C ILE A 20 -62.59 11.54 -25.17
N LEU A 21 -63.34 10.46 -25.45
CA LEU A 21 -63.50 9.31 -24.54
C LEU A 21 -62.37 8.27 -24.64
N GLN A 22 -61.34 8.50 -25.46
CA GLN A 22 -60.01 7.90 -25.23
C GLN A 22 -59.18 8.68 -24.20
N GLY A 23 -59.85 9.51 -23.37
CA GLY A 23 -59.29 10.04 -22.15
C GLY A 23 -58.75 8.92 -21.25
N CYS A 24 -57.42 8.76 -21.27
CA CYS A 24 -56.61 8.14 -20.23
C CYS A 24 -57.31 6.98 -19.49
N ARG A 25 -57.57 5.86 -20.19
CA ARG A 25 -57.26 4.61 -19.51
C ARG A 25 -55.76 4.67 -19.27
N LYS A 26 -55.34 5.17 -18.11
CA LYS A 26 -54.09 4.70 -17.51
C LYS A 26 -54.26 3.19 -17.59
N MET A 27 -53.61 2.56 -18.56
CA MET A 27 -53.26 1.15 -18.41
C MET A 27 -52.74 1.12 -16.99
N ALA A 28 -53.42 0.40 -16.12
CA ALA A 28 -52.82 0.02 -14.85
C ALA A 28 -51.59 -0.74 -15.31
N VAL A 29 -50.45 -0.03 -15.37
CA VAL A 29 -49.16 -0.66 -15.52
C VAL A 29 -49.11 -1.48 -14.25
N VAL A 30 -49.46 -2.76 -14.39
CA VAL A 30 -49.26 -3.73 -13.33
C VAL A 30 -47.77 -3.67 -13.11
N SER A 31 -47.37 -2.99 -12.05
CA SER A 31 -45.98 -2.87 -11.66
C SER A 31 -45.55 -4.29 -11.33
N ASN A 32 -44.91 -4.95 -12.30
CA ASN A 32 -44.34 -6.28 -12.14
C ASN A 32 -43.11 -6.12 -11.25
N VAL A 33 -43.35 -6.19 -9.94
CA VAL A 33 -42.32 -6.04 -8.92
C VAL A 33 -42.24 -7.30 -8.09
N GLU A 34 -41.20 -8.07 -8.37
CA GLU A 34 -40.88 -9.30 -7.67
C GLU A 34 -39.71 -9.05 -6.71
N ILE A 35 -39.82 -9.64 -5.51
CA ILE A 35 -38.76 -9.59 -4.52
C ILE A 35 -38.55 -11.02 -4.07
N SER A 36 -37.36 -11.54 -4.27
CA SER A 36 -37.00 -12.90 -3.90
C SER A 36 -35.73 -12.91 -3.05
N GLY A 37 -35.63 -13.88 -2.15
CA GLY A 37 -34.47 -14.13 -1.32
C GLY A 37 -33.88 -15.50 -1.67
N PHE A 38 -32.60 -15.54 -2.05
CA PHE A 38 -31.88 -16.78 -2.34
C PHE A 38 -30.62 -16.85 -1.51
N SER A 39 -30.61 -17.77 -0.54
CA SER A 39 -29.48 -18.00 0.37
C SER A 39 -29.04 -16.72 1.08
N ASP A 40 -28.00 -16.05 0.55
CA ASP A 40 -27.36 -14.82 1.07
C ASP A 40 -27.58 -13.61 0.15
N SER A 41 -28.57 -13.67 -0.76
CA SER A 41 -28.87 -12.61 -1.73
C SER A 41 -30.35 -12.24 -1.71
N ILE A 42 -30.61 -10.96 -1.97
CA ILE A 42 -31.95 -10.44 -2.19
C ILE A 42 -31.97 -9.86 -3.60
N VAL A 43 -32.96 -10.25 -4.37
CA VAL A 43 -33.16 -9.81 -5.74
C VAL A 43 -34.45 -9.02 -5.80
N LEU A 44 -34.34 -7.82 -6.34
CA LEU A 44 -35.44 -6.92 -6.65
C LEU A 44 -35.56 -6.83 -8.16
N GLU A 45 -36.64 -7.37 -8.69
CA GLU A 45 -36.98 -7.28 -10.11
C GLU A 45 -38.11 -6.31 -10.27
N THR A 46 -37.85 -5.24 -11.03
CA THR A 46 -38.83 -4.21 -11.40
C THR A 46 -38.94 -4.15 -12.91
N ASP A 47 -39.97 -3.49 -13.42
CA ASP A 47 -40.02 -3.20 -14.85
C ASP A 47 -38.84 -2.31 -15.30
N THR A 48 -38.53 -2.36 -16.60
CA THR A 48 -37.42 -1.62 -17.21
C THR A 48 -37.85 -0.24 -17.70
N PHE A 49 -39.04 0.26 -17.33
CA PHE A 49 -39.57 1.52 -17.80
C PHE A 49 -39.53 2.59 -16.70
N ASN A 50 -39.98 2.23 -15.50
CA ASN A 50 -40.09 3.09 -14.33
C ASN A 50 -38.91 2.95 -13.38
N THR A 51 -38.63 4.01 -12.62
CA THR A 51 -37.65 3.97 -11.53
C THR A 51 -38.39 3.94 -10.21
N TYR A 52 -38.13 2.92 -9.41
CA TYR A 52 -38.79 2.68 -8.13
C TYR A 52 -37.87 3.01 -6.96
N LYS A 53 -38.35 3.82 -6.02
CA LYS A 53 -37.65 4.08 -4.76
C LYS A 53 -37.93 2.96 -3.76
N TYR A 54 -36.87 2.36 -3.21
CA TYR A 54 -36.98 1.28 -2.25
C TYR A 54 -36.14 1.54 -0.99
N LYS A 55 -36.57 0.94 0.13
CA LYS A 55 -35.87 0.90 1.40
C LYS A 55 -35.71 -0.56 1.83
N VAL A 56 -34.52 -0.91 2.29
CA VAL A 56 -34.24 -2.21 2.89
C VAL A 56 -33.99 -2.01 4.37
N SER A 57 -34.69 -2.77 5.19
CA SER A 57 -34.56 -2.73 6.64
C SER A 57 -34.27 -4.11 7.21
N VAL A 58 -33.39 -4.16 8.21
CA VAL A 58 -33.06 -5.38 8.96
C VAL A 58 -33.25 -5.09 10.43
N LEU A 59 -33.97 -5.96 11.16
CA LEU A 59 -34.28 -5.76 12.59
C LEU A 59 -34.87 -4.37 12.90
N ASN A 60 -35.70 -3.85 11.99
CA ASN A 60 -36.33 -2.51 12.04
C ASN A 60 -35.39 -1.31 11.84
N GLU A 61 -34.11 -1.54 11.54
CA GLU A 61 -33.19 -0.48 11.11
C GLU A 61 -33.15 -0.37 9.59
N VAL A 62 -33.32 0.83 9.04
CA VAL A 62 -33.17 1.08 7.60
C VAL A 62 -31.68 1.09 7.26
N ILE A 63 -31.23 0.09 6.52
CA ILE A 63 -29.81 -0.13 6.17
C ILE A 63 -29.46 0.30 4.75
N LEU A 64 -30.47 0.51 3.91
CA LEU A 64 -30.31 1.00 2.54
C LEU A 64 -31.57 1.74 2.11
N SER A 65 -31.39 2.89 1.47
CA SER A 65 -32.43 3.61 0.74
C SER A 65 -31.88 4.00 -0.62
N ASP A 66 -32.52 3.57 -1.69
CA ASP A 66 -32.02 3.78 -3.05
C ASP A 66 -33.17 3.70 -4.08
N SER A 67 -32.83 3.73 -5.36
CA SER A 67 -33.73 3.52 -6.47
C SER A 67 -33.25 2.40 -7.40
N ALA A 68 -34.20 1.75 -8.06
CA ALA A 68 -33.95 0.65 -8.99
C ALA A 68 -34.84 0.77 -10.23
N LYS A 69 -34.29 0.30 -11.35
CA LYS A 69 -34.95 0.12 -12.64
C LYS A 69 -34.45 -1.20 -13.21
N GLY A 70 -35.35 -2.09 -13.65
CA GLY A 70 -34.99 -3.46 -14.01
C GLY A 70 -34.57 -4.31 -12.80
N ARG A 71 -33.59 -5.20 -13.01
CA ARG A 71 -33.11 -6.16 -12.00
C ARG A 71 -31.99 -5.59 -11.15
N LYS A 72 -32.11 -5.66 -9.83
CA LYS A 72 -31.08 -5.29 -8.86
C LYS A 72 -30.90 -6.40 -7.83
N ALA A 73 -29.68 -6.86 -7.63
CA ALA A 73 -29.35 -7.86 -6.63
C ALA A 73 -28.36 -7.28 -5.62
N PHE A 74 -28.53 -7.64 -4.35
CA PHE A 74 -27.62 -7.25 -3.28
C PHE A 74 -27.39 -8.42 -2.33
N GLY A 75 -26.13 -8.57 -1.89
CA GLY A 75 -25.73 -9.57 -0.91
C GLY A 75 -26.09 -9.15 0.50
N LEU A 76 -26.65 -10.06 1.28
CA LEU A 76 -27.02 -9.82 2.68
C LEU A 76 -25.79 -9.47 3.53
N LYS A 77 -24.64 -10.15 3.34
CA LYS A 77 -23.40 -9.79 4.03
C LYS A 77 -23.00 -8.33 3.84
N ASP A 78 -23.02 -7.86 2.60
CA ASP A 78 -22.60 -6.49 2.28
C ASP A 78 -23.56 -5.46 2.88
N LEU A 79 -24.87 -5.79 2.90
CA LEU A 79 -25.89 -5.01 3.57
C LEU A 79 -25.65 -4.90 5.08
N LEU A 80 -25.44 -6.02 5.76
CA LEU A 80 -25.24 -6.07 7.21
C LEU A 80 -23.92 -5.40 7.64
N LYS A 81 -22.90 -5.40 6.78
CA LYS A 81 -21.61 -4.76 7.05
C LYS A 81 -21.64 -3.23 6.98
N ARG A 82 -22.54 -2.65 6.19
CA ARG A 82 -22.48 -1.22 5.82
C ARG A 82 -23.01 -0.27 6.88
N GLN A 83 -23.98 -0.66 7.72
CA GLN A 83 -24.70 0.31 8.57
C GLN A 83 -25.21 -0.20 9.93
N ILE A 84 -24.97 -1.47 10.32
CA ILE A 84 -25.45 -1.94 11.63
C ILE A 84 -24.48 -1.50 12.72
N MET A 85 -24.94 -0.60 13.59
CA MET A 85 -24.13 -0.04 14.68
C MET A 85 -23.83 -1.07 15.78
N ASP A 86 -24.76 -1.98 16.05
CA ASP A 86 -24.58 -3.05 17.04
C ASP A 86 -24.43 -4.44 16.40
N LYS A 87 -23.20 -4.73 15.95
CA LYS A 87 -22.85 -6.03 15.38
C LYS A 87 -22.94 -7.18 16.37
N TYR A 88 -22.78 -6.93 17.67
CA TYR A 88 -22.86 -7.98 18.69
C TYR A 88 -24.30 -8.42 18.88
N SER A 89 -25.25 -7.49 18.99
CA SER A 89 -26.68 -7.82 19.05
C SER A 89 -27.15 -8.53 17.79
N LEU A 90 -26.71 -8.08 16.61
CA LEU A 90 -27.01 -8.76 15.35
C LEU A 90 -26.45 -10.19 15.32
N ALA A 91 -25.17 -10.38 15.69
CA ALA A 91 -24.55 -11.70 15.72
C ALA A 91 -25.29 -12.63 16.69
N TYR A 92 -25.63 -12.15 17.88
CA TYR A 92 -26.42 -12.89 18.85
C TYR A 92 -27.81 -13.26 18.31
N TYR A 93 -28.49 -12.32 17.65
CA TYR A 93 -29.78 -12.57 17.01
C TYR A 93 -29.67 -13.69 15.97
N LEU A 94 -28.68 -13.61 15.08
CA LEU A 94 -28.45 -14.61 14.04
C LEU A 94 -28.23 -16.01 14.63
N VAL A 95 -27.39 -16.12 15.67
CA VAL A 95 -27.10 -17.41 16.31
C VAL A 95 -28.34 -18.05 16.94
N ASN A 96 -29.20 -17.26 17.60
CA ASN A 96 -30.41 -17.78 18.23
C ASN A 96 -31.56 -18.06 17.24
N ASN A 97 -31.50 -17.50 16.03
CA ASN A 97 -32.53 -17.67 15.01
C ASN A 97 -32.07 -18.57 13.85
N ASN A 98 -31.15 -19.50 14.10
CA ASN A 98 -30.62 -20.43 13.09
C ASN A 98 -30.12 -19.72 11.82
N MET A 99 -29.43 -18.60 12.00
CA MET A 99 -28.89 -17.72 10.95
C MET A 99 -29.93 -17.08 10.03
N LYS A 100 -31.23 -17.18 10.36
CA LYS A 100 -32.28 -16.48 9.62
C LYS A 100 -32.37 -15.03 10.08
N VAL A 101 -32.42 -14.12 9.12
CA VAL A 101 -32.64 -12.69 9.38
C VAL A 101 -33.86 -12.18 8.62
N PRO A 102 -34.78 -11.46 9.29
CA PRO A 102 -35.88 -10.80 8.62
C PRO A 102 -35.37 -9.56 7.89
N VAL A 103 -35.60 -9.51 6.60
CA VAL A 103 -35.27 -8.37 5.74
C VAL A 103 -36.55 -7.81 5.14
N ARG A 104 -36.93 -6.62 5.58
CA ARG A 104 -38.09 -5.90 5.05
C ARG A 104 -37.65 -5.04 3.87
N VAL A 105 -38.30 -5.24 2.73
CA VAL A 105 -38.11 -4.43 1.52
C VAL A 105 -39.40 -3.66 1.27
N LEU A 106 -39.31 -2.33 1.39
CA LEU A 106 -40.40 -1.40 1.12
C LEU A 106 -40.12 -0.68 -0.18
N ILE A 107 -40.98 -0.87 -1.17
CA ILE A 107 -40.99 -0.16 -2.45
C ILE A 107 -42.14 0.83 -2.41
N THR A 108 -41.80 2.11 -2.49
CA THR A 108 -42.71 3.22 -2.22
C THR A 108 -43.97 3.12 -3.08
N ASN A 109 -45.14 3.11 -2.45
CA ASN A 109 -46.47 3.03 -3.09
C ASN A 109 -46.71 1.78 -3.97
N VAL A 110 -45.88 0.74 -3.84
CA VAL A 110 -45.98 -0.48 -4.67
C VAL A 110 -46.06 -1.74 -3.83
N LYS A 111 -45.09 -1.96 -2.92
CA LYS A 111 -44.97 -3.24 -2.22
C LYS A 111 -44.24 -3.08 -0.90
N ASP A 112 -44.71 -3.78 0.13
CA ASP A 112 -44.04 -3.90 1.42
C ASP A 112 -43.99 -5.38 1.79
N THR A 113 -42.81 -5.95 1.90
CA THR A 113 -42.64 -7.39 2.08
C THR A 113 -41.46 -7.68 2.99
N THR A 114 -41.59 -8.70 3.83
CA THR A 114 -40.50 -9.22 4.66
C THR A 114 -40.08 -10.59 4.17
N LEU A 115 -38.78 -10.74 3.89
CA LEU A 115 -38.15 -11.99 3.49
C LEU A 115 -37.31 -12.53 4.64
N PHE A 116 -37.23 -13.85 4.79
CA PHE A 116 -36.31 -14.48 5.73
C PHE A 116 -35.13 -15.04 4.95
N VAL A 117 -33.97 -14.39 5.11
CA VAL A 117 -32.75 -14.70 4.37
C VAL A 117 -31.77 -15.41 5.30
N ASN A 118 -31.06 -16.41 4.79
CA ASN A 118 -30.11 -17.18 5.59
C ASN A 118 -28.72 -16.52 5.52
N PHE A 119 -28.23 -16.01 6.64
CA PHE A 119 -26.87 -15.53 6.74
C PHE A 119 -25.89 -16.69 6.64
N GLN A 120 -25.06 -16.69 5.60
CA GLN A 120 -23.99 -17.66 5.47
C GLN A 120 -22.72 -17.12 6.14
N TYR A 121 -22.00 -17.95 6.88
CA TYR A 121 -20.71 -17.56 7.43
C TYR A 121 -19.71 -18.70 7.24
N SER A 122 -18.43 -18.32 7.16
CA SER A 122 -17.34 -19.28 7.18
C SER A 122 -16.77 -19.32 8.60
N PRO A 123 -16.54 -20.51 9.18
CA PRO A 123 -15.87 -20.60 10.48
C PRO A 123 -14.56 -19.82 10.45
N MET A 124 -14.27 -19.10 11.54
CA MET A 124 -13.00 -18.41 11.66
C MET A 124 -11.88 -19.45 11.65
N GLN A 125 -11.02 -19.41 10.63
CA GLN A 125 -9.85 -20.28 10.56
C GLN A 125 -8.75 -19.68 11.45
N ASN A 126 -8.38 -20.44 12.48
CA ASN A 126 -7.17 -20.19 13.25
C ASN A 126 -6.01 -20.78 12.47
N VAL A 127 -5.36 -19.99 11.61
CA VAL A 127 -4.07 -20.38 11.04
C VAL A 127 -3.03 -20.21 12.14
N ASN A 128 -2.65 -21.32 12.76
CA ASN A 128 -1.57 -21.33 13.74
C ASN A 128 -0.24 -21.45 12.99
N ALA A 129 0.31 -20.31 12.63
CA ALA A 129 1.64 -20.24 12.06
C ALA A 129 2.49 -19.17 12.72
N ASN A 130 3.77 -19.47 12.90
CA ASN A 130 4.75 -18.57 13.47
C ASN A 130 6.08 -18.71 12.74
N ILE A 131 6.88 -17.65 12.86
CA ILE A 131 8.23 -17.60 12.30
C ILE A 131 9.16 -16.95 13.32
N THR A 132 10.37 -17.46 13.39
CA THR A 132 11.46 -16.90 14.20
C THR A 132 12.72 -16.80 13.35
N GLY A 133 13.44 -15.69 13.49
CA GLY A 133 14.57 -15.31 12.64
C GLY A 133 14.65 -13.80 12.48
N ILE A 134 15.47 -13.31 11.54
CA ILE A 134 15.61 -11.88 11.24
C ILE A 134 14.42 -11.41 10.39
N CYS A 135 13.26 -11.25 11.00
CA CYS A 135 12.05 -10.73 10.37
C CYS A 135 11.13 -10.11 11.42
N ALA A 136 10.20 -9.26 11.00
CA ALA A 136 9.07 -8.84 11.83
C ALA A 136 7.90 -9.84 11.64
N PRO A 137 7.58 -10.69 12.62
CA PRO A 137 6.52 -11.69 12.49
C PRO A 137 5.16 -11.04 12.25
N LEU A 138 4.37 -11.65 11.37
CA LEU A 138 3.02 -11.24 11.02
C LEU A 138 2.00 -11.98 11.88
N LYS A 139 0.91 -11.27 12.19
CA LYS A 139 -0.31 -11.84 12.76
C LYS A 139 -1.50 -11.48 11.88
N CYS A 140 -2.44 -12.40 11.71
CA CYS A 140 -3.69 -12.11 11.03
C CYS A 140 -4.53 -11.18 11.92
N SER A 141 -4.72 -9.92 11.54
CA SER A 141 -5.47 -8.93 12.34
C SER A 141 -6.94 -9.29 12.51
N ASN A 142 -7.46 -10.18 11.65
CA ASN A 142 -8.83 -10.64 11.77
C ASN A 142 -8.98 -11.66 12.94
N GLN A 143 -7.88 -12.14 13.50
CA GLN A 143 -7.85 -12.87 14.76
C GLN A 143 -7.56 -11.88 15.90
N ASP A 144 -8.61 -11.27 16.45
CA ASP A 144 -8.48 -10.44 17.65
C ASP A 144 -8.29 -11.37 18.85
N ASP A 145 -7.09 -11.35 19.44
CA ASP A 145 -6.74 -12.11 20.66
C ASP A 145 -7.72 -11.83 21.82
N LYS A 146 -8.39 -10.66 21.81
CA LYS A 146 -9.39 -10.26 22.80
C LYS A 146 -10.84 -10.54 22.37
N LEU A 147 -11.08 -11.12 21.19
CA LEU A 147 -12.44 -11.36 20.68
C LEU A 147 -13.27 -12.18 21.65
N TRP A 148 -12.68 -13.22 22.23
CA TRP A 148 -13.33 -14.07 23.23
C TRP A 148 -13.71 -13.31 24.49
N ASP A 149 -12.79 -12.50 25.01
CA ASP A 149 -13.04 -11.67 26.20
C ASP A 149 -14.10 -10.62 25.93
N ASN A 150 -14.10 -10.02 24.73
CA ASN A 150 -15.09 -9.05 24.30
C ASN A 150 -16.49 -9.67 24.16
N ILE A 151 -16.60 -10.86 23.54
CA ILE A 151 -17.86 -11.61 23.45
C ILE A 151 -18.37 -11.97 24.86
N ARG A 152 -17.51 -12.48 25.74
CA ARG A 152 -17.88 -12.82 27.13
C ARG A 152 -18.30 -11.59 27.93
N ARG A 153 -17.60 -10.47 27.79
CA ARG A 153 -17.93 -9.20 28.44
C ARG A 153 -19.30 -8.69 27.96
N TRP A 154 -19.54 -8.70 26.65
CA TRP A 154 -20.84 -8.32 26.08
C TRP A 154 -21.97 -9.22 26.59
N ALA A 155 -21.75 -10.54 26.57
CA ALA A 155 -22.70 -11.54 27.07
C ALA A 155 -23.07 -11.30 28.55
N TYR A 156 -22.08 -11.02 29.39
CA TYR A 156 -22.28 -10.70 30.80
C TYR A 156 -23.08 -9.41 31.00
N GLN A 157 -22.71 -8.33 30.30
CA GLN A 157 -23.39 -7.04 30.37
C GLN A 157 -24.87 -7.12 29.97
N HIS A 158 -25.21 -8.00 29.02
CA HIS A 158 -26.58 -8.22 28.53
C HIS A 158 -27.31 -9.37 29.23
N ARG A 159 -26.74 -9.94 30.30
CA ARG A 159 -27.27 -11.08 31.07
C ARG A 159 -27.65 -12.28 30.19
N LYS A 160 -26.82 -12.57 29.18
CA LYS A 160 -27.00 -13.70 28.26
C LYS A 160 -26.02 -14.81 28.61
N GLN A 161 -26.52 -15.89 29.21
CA GLN A 161 -25.73 -17.10 29.38
C GLN A 161 -25.71 -17.87 28.05
N MET A 162 -24.52 -18.30 27.61
CA MET A 162 -24.34 -18.99 26.35
C MET A 162 -23.57 -20.28 26.57
N ARG A 163 -24.03 -21.36 25.93
CA ARG A 163 -23.28 -22.60 25.83
C ARG A 163 -22.09 -22.43 24.89
N ASN A 164 -21.08 -23.30 25.01
CA ASN A 164 -19.87 -23.25 24.19
C ASN A 164 -20.15 -23.33 22.68
N ASP A 165 -21.15 -24.09 22.24
CA ASP A 165 -21.54 -24.19 20.82
C ASP A 165 -22.09 -22.86 20.29
N ILE A 166 -22.93 -22.17 21.08
CA ILE A 166 -23.48 -20.84 20.75
C ILE A 166 -22.35 -19.81 20.72
N LEU A 167 -21.43 -19.85 21.68
CA LEU A 167 -20.27 -18.98 21.75
C LEU A 167 -19.36 -19.10 20.52
N LEU A 168 -19.11 -20.33 20.04
CA LEU A 168 -18.34 -20.58 18.81
C LEU A 168 -19.03 -19.99 17.58
N ARG A 169 -20.34 -20.22 17.42
CA ARG A 169 -21.11 -19.64 16.29
C ARG A 169 -21.16 -18.12 16.36
N PHE A 170 -21.32 -17.55 17.56
CA PHE A 170 -21.27 -16.10 17.77
C PHE A 170 -19.96 -15.55 17.26
N ARG A 171 -18.84 -16.10 17.72
CA ARG A 171 -17.50 -15.69 17.28
C ARG A 171 -17.39 -15.70 15.76
N ASP A 172 -17.81 -16.77 15.10
CA ASP A 172 -17.68 -16.91 13.65
C ASP A 172 -18.56 -15.92 12.88
N VAL A 173 -19.79 -15.66 13.35
CA VAL A 173 -20.68 -14.65 12.77
C VAL A 173 -20.11 -13.25 12.96
N LEU A 174 -19.64 -12.93 14.17
CA LEU A 174 -19.06 -11.62 14.47
C LEU A 174 -17.79 -11.38 13.67
N PHE A 175 -16.96 -12.42 13.51
CA PHE A 175 -15.81 -12.41 12.61
C PHE A 175 -16.25 -12.08 11.18
N GLU A 176 -17.25 -12.78 10.63
CA GLU A 176 -17.72 -12.54 9.26
C GLU A 176 -18.28 -11.12 9.05
N LEU A 177 -19.00 -10.57 10.05
CA LEU A 177 -19.53 -9.20 10.06
C LEU A 177 -18.44 -8.12 10.21
N ASN A 178 -17.31 -8.45 10.81
CA ASN A 178 -16.16 -7.56 10.96
C ASN A 178 -15.12 -7.72 9.86
N ARG A 179 -15.11 -8.87 9.17
CA ARG A 179 -14.16 -9.19 8.12
C ARG A 179 -14.25 -8.16 6.99
N THR A 180 -13.13 -7.53 6.65
CA THR A 180 -13.01 -6.72 5.44
C THR A 180 -13.03 -7.64 4.21
N LYS A 181 -12.85 -7.10 3.01
CA LYS A 181 -12.64 -7.94 1.82
C LYS A 181 -11.42 -8.86 1.98
N TYR A 182 -10.46 -8.48 2.83
CA TYR A 182 -9.16 -9.12 2.94
C TYR A 182 -8.94 -9.84 4.29
N TYR A 183 -8.17 -10.93 4.26
CA TYR A 183 -7.46 -11.43 5.43
C TYR A 183 -6.21 -10.60 5.61
N GLU A 184 -6.25 -9.70 6.57
CA GLU A 184 -5.18 -8.73 6.78
C GLU A 184 -4.12 -9.30 7.74
N TYR A 185 -2.85 -9.18 7.36
CA TYR A 185 -1.70 -9.57 8.15
C TYR A 185 -0.92 -8.31 8.52
N VAL A 186 -0.67 -8.14 9.81
CA VAL A 186 -0.04 -6.94 10.38
C VAL A 186 1.10 -7.34 11.31
N THR A 187 2.02 -6.42 11.55
CA THR A 187 3.04 -6.54 12.59
C THR A 187 3.17 -5.22 13.34
N ASN A 188 3.47 -5.29 14.63
CA ASN A 188 3.84 -4.14 15.45
C ASN A 188 5.36 -4.06 15.66
N GLU A 189 6.11 -5.05 15.17
CA GLU A 189 7.56 -5.09 15.28
C GLU A 189 8.23 -4.25 14.18
N ARG A 190 9.44 -3.79 14.47
CA ARG A 190 10.24 -3.06 13.48
C ARG A 190 10.66 -4.03 12.37
N VAL A 191 10.32 -3.71 11.14
CA VAL A 191 10.77 -4.48 9.97
C VAL A 191 12.30 -4.41 9.86
N PRO A 192 13.04 -5.53 9.93
CA PRO A 192 14.49 -5.52 9.78
C PRO A 192 14.88 -5.30 8.32
N ILE A 193 16.08 -4.75 8.12
CA ILE A 193 16.67 -4.46 6.81
C ILE A 193 17.93 -5.29 6.69
N VAL A 194 18.08 -5.96 5.55
CA VAL A 194 19.24 -6.81 5.25
C VAL A 194 19.75 -6.55 3.84
N ASN A 195 21.04 -6.77 3.63
CA ASN A 195 21.66 -6.64 2.31
C ASN A 195 21.69 -7.98 1.55
N ASP A 196 21.34 -9.09 2.20
CA ASP A 196 21.24 -10.40 1.57
C ASP A 196 20.31 -11.33 2.37
N LEU A 197 19.52 -12.14 1.65
CA LEU A 197 18.64 -13.16 2.21
C LEU A 197 19.23 -14.57 2.13
N THR A 198 20.25 -14.79 1.29
CA THR A 198 20.69 -16.12 0.84
C THR A 198 21.18 -17.03 1.97
N ASN A 199 21.76 -16.44 3.03
CA ASN A 199 22.25 -17.18 4.20
C ASN A 199 21.30 -17.17 5.40
N LEU A 200 20.14 -16.54 5.28
CA LEU A 200 19.18 -16.45 6.37
C LEU A 200 18.32 -17.71 6.43
N LYS A 201 18.26 -18.28 7.64
CA LYS A 201 17.41 -19.42 7.96
C LYS A 201 16.35 -18.99 8.97
N TYR A 202 15.16 -19.50 8.79
CA TYR A 202 14.03 -19.18 9.64
C TYR A 202 13.44 -20.46 10.21
N LYS A 203 13.12 -20.45 11.49
CA LYS A 203 12.37 -21.53 12.11
C LYS A 203 10.89 -21.20 12.00
N VAL A 204 10.16 -22.09 11.33
CA VAL A 204 8.73 -21.97 11.04
C VAL A 204 7.99 -23.08 11.78
N GLN A 205 6.85 -22.72 12.38
CA GLN A 205 5.84 -23.69 12.77
C GLN A 205 4.53 -23.31 12.08
N SER A 206 3.84 -24.29 11.51
CA SER A 206 2.60 -24.06 10.79
C SER A 206 1.72 -25.31 10.78
N ASP A 207 0.42 -25.09 10.81
CA ASP A 207 -0.63 -26.08 10.57
C ASP A 207 -1.06 -26.19 9.10
N LEU A 208 -0.42 -25.45 8.19
CA LEU A 208 -0.64 -25.55 6.75
C LEU A 208 -0.41 -27.00 6.28
N LYS A 209 -1.39 -27.57 5.57
CA LYS A 209 -1.31 -28.95 5.05
C LYS A 209 -1.02 -28.95 3.55
N ALA A 210 0.11 -29.53 3.19
CA ALA A 210 0.56 -29.77 1.83
C ALA A 210 1.59 -30.92 1.79
N LYS A 211 2.02 -31.32 0.59
CA LYS A 211 3.06 -32.34 0.39
C LYS A 211 4.47 -31.75 0.44
N TYR A 212 4.67 -30.62 -0.21
CA TYR A 212 5.98 -29.96 -0.34
C TYR A 212 5.90 -28.53 0.18
N TYR A 213 6.91 -28.11 0.93
CA TYR A 213 6.95 -26.80 1.59
C TYR A 213 8.20 -26.01 1.24
N TYR A 214 8.00 -24.70 1.03
CA TYR A 214 9.06 -23.71 0.81
C TYR A 214 8.78 -22.43 1.58
N LEU A 215 9.83 -21.75 2.03
CA LEU A 215 9.73 -20.37 2.51
C LEU A 215 10.27 -19.43 1.43
N TYR A 216 9.43 -18.51 0.96
CA TYR A 216 9.78 -17.60 -0.13
C TYR A 216 9.54 -16.14 0.27
N ALA A 217 10.54 -15.29 0.02
CA ALA A 217 10.45 -13.84 0.20
C ALA A 217 9.99 -13.18 -1.10
N THR A 218 8.77 -12.63 -1.08
CA THR A 218 8.13 -12.04 -2.26
C THR A 218 7.53 -10.67 -1.97
N CYS A 219 7.48 -9.80 -2.97
CA CYS A 219 6.73 -8.54 -2.90
C CYS A 219 5.45 -8.53 -3.75
N SER A 220 5.11 -9.63 -4.43
CA SER A 220 3.90 -9.69 -5.26
C SER A 220 3.41 -11.11 -5.52
N GLN A 221 2.12 -11.24 -5.87
CA GLN A 221 1.54 -12.49 -6.33
C GLN A 221 2.24 -13.05 -7.58
N ASN A 222 2.63 -12.20 -8.53
CA ASN A 222 3.26 -12.65 -9.78
C ASN A 222 4.63 -13.30 -9.55
N GLU A 223 5.43 -12.77 -8.61
CA GLU A 223 6.70 -13.40 -8.23
C GLU A 223 6.47 -14.75 -7.55
N LEU A 224 5.44 -14.85 -6.72
CA LEU A 224 5.07 -16.10 -6.05
C LEU A 224 4.62 -17.17 -7.05
N ASP A 225 3.73 -16.81 -7.99
CA ASP A 225 3.23 -17.74 -9.01
C ASP A 225 4.39 -18.31 -9.86
N LYS A 226 5.32 -17.46 -10.31
CA LYS A 226 6.51 -17.89 -11.06
C LYS A 226 7.40 -18.82 -10.26
N PHE A 227 7.61 -18.53 -8.97
CA PHE A 227 8.39 -19.40 -8.10
C PHE A 227 7.74 -20.78 -7.95
N VAL A 228 6.41 -20.83 -7.74
CA VAL A 228 5.68 -22.10 -7.64
C VAL A 228 5.80 -22.91 -8.93
N GLU A 229 5.60 -22.26 -10.08
CA GLU A 229 5.77 -22.88 -11.40
C GLU A 229 7.16 -23.49 -11.55
N ASP A 230 8.21 -22.73 -11.22
CA ASP A 230 9.60 -23.22 -11.27
C ASP A 230 9.83 -24.44 -10.35
N MET A 231 9.27 -24.44 -9.14
CA MET A 231 9.41 -25.56 -8.22
C MET A 231 8.69 -26.82 -8.71
N VAL A 232 7.50 -26.67 -9.33
CA VAL A 232 6.75 -27.79 -9.91
C VAL A 232 7.49 -28.36 -11.12
N VAL A 233 7.92 -27.51 -12.06
CA VAL A 233 8.64 -27.94 -13.28
C VAL A 233 9.95 -28.66 -12.95
N LYS A 234 10.65 -28.22 -11.90
CA LYS A 234 11.91 -28.84 -11.44
C LYS A 234 11.71 -30.06 -10.53
N ASN A 235 10.48 -30.53 -10.37
CA ASN A 235 10.12 -31.67 -9.51
C ASN A 235 10.54 -31.47 -8.03
N TYR A 236 10.18 -30.33 -7.47
CA TYR A 236 10.27 -29.98 -6.04
C TYR A 236 11.67 -30.08 -5.40
N PRO A 237 12.70 -29.45 -5.99
CA PRO A 237 14.06 -29.54 -5.49
C PRO A 237 14.21 -28.93 -4.08
N ASN A 238 14.80 -29.68 -3.15
CA ASN A 238 15.06 -29.23 -1.77
C ASN A 238 13.81 -28.79 -0.98
N SER A 239 12.63 -29.26 -1.37
CA SER A 239 11.41 -29.08 -0.59
C SER A 239 11.52 -29.74 0.78
N SER A 240 10.89 -29.12 1.78
CA SER A 240 10.58 -29.81 3.04
C SER A 240 9.30 -30.64 2.86
N LEU A 241 9.21 -31.78 3.55
CA LEU A 241 7.98 -32.60 3.62
C LEU A 241 7.10 -32.24 4.83
N THR A 242 7.53 -31.26 5.64
CA THR A 242 6.82 -30.78 6.82
C THR A 242 6.77 -29.25 6.80
N GLY A 243 5.61 -28.67 7.14
CA GLY A 243 5.44 -27.23 7.35
C GLY A 243 6.11 -26.70 8.62
N ASN A 244 6.74 -27.58 9.41
CA ASN A 244 7.43 -27.26 10.65
C ASN A 244 8.92 -27.59 10.51
N GLY A 245 9.81 -26.65 10.83
CA GLY A 245 11.25 -26.88 10.77
C GLY A 245 12.05 -25.61 10.52
N ILE A 246 13.31 -25.79 10.10
CA ILE A 246 14.20 -24.69 9.69
C ILE A 246 14.23 -24.64 8.17
N PHE A 247 13.86 -23.49 7.62
CA PHE A 247 13.81 -23.26 6.19
C PHE A 247 14.90 -22.28 5.76
N PRO A 248 15.64 -22.55 4.66
CA PRO A 248 16.27 -21.48 3.91
C PRO A 248 15.18 -20.60 3.29
N CYS A 249 15.43 -19.29 3.20
CA CYS A 249 14.50 -18.38 2.54
C CYS A 249 14.91 -18.18 1.08
N TYR A 250 14.08 -18.65 0.16
CA TYR A 250 14.25 -18.39 -1.26
C TYR A 250 13.83 -16.95 -1.58
N ALA A 251 14.48 -16.30 -2.53
CA ALA A 251 14.15 -14.94 -2.96
C ALA A 251 14.65 -14.67 -4.38
N ASN A 252 14.02 -13.71 -5.07
CA ASN A 252 14.60 -13.16 -6.30
C ASN A 252 15.88 -12.38 -5.97
N ALA A 253 17.01 -12.83 -6.53
CA ALA A 253 18.31 -12.20 -6.36
C ALA A 253 18.32 -10.76 -6.90
N GLY A 254 19.11 -9.88 -6.28
CA GLY A 254 19.34 -8.52 -6.75
C GLY A 254 18.15 -7.55 -6.61
N LYS A 255 17.02 -7.96 -6.01
CA LYS A 255 15.86 -7.10 -5.82
C LYS A 255 15.78 -6.51 -4.41
N SER A 256 15.94 -5.19 -4.31
CA SER A 256 15.62 -4.37 -3.13
C SER A 256 14.09 -4.20 -2.96
N GLY A 257 13.63 -3.99 -1.74
CA GLY A 257 12.22 -3.73 -1.40
C GLY A 257 11.77 -4.44 -0.12
N TYR A 258 10.58 -4.09 0.37
CA TYR A 258 9.90 -4.88 1.39
C TYR A 258 9.36 -6.18 0.79
N LYS A 259 9.63 -7.28 1.49
CA LYS A 259 9.21 -8.62 1.12
C LYS A 259 8.42 -9.25 2.27
N CYS A 260 7.37 -9.96 1.90
CA CYS A 260 6.69 -10.89 2.78
C CYS A 260 7.40 -12.25 2.69
N LEU A 261 7.83 -12.76 3.85
CA LEU A 261 8.23 -14.14 4.04
C LEU A 261 6.96 -14.99 4.10
N THR A 262 6.74 -15.77 3.06
CA THR A 262 5.52 -16.56 2.88
C THR A 262 5.88 -18.04 2.84
N LEU A 263 5.27 -18.83 3.73
CA LEU A 263 5.30 -20.29 3.63
C LEU A 263 4.35 -20.70 2.51
N ILE A 264 4.86 -21.49 1.58
CA ILE A 264 4.13 -22.03 0.44
C ILE A 264 4.02 -23.54 0.64
N GLY A 265 2.80 -24.06 0.60
CA GLY A 265 2.53 -25.49 0.57
C GLY A 265 1.98 -25.90 -0.79
N ILE A 266 2.65 -26.84 -1.47
CA ILE A 266 2.27 -27.37 -2.79
C ILE A 266 1.83 -28.83 -2.65
N ASN A 267 0.71 -29.18 -3.27
CA ASN A 267 0.12 -30.52 -3.29
C ASN A 267 0.58 -31.31 -4.53
N GLU A 268 0.30 -32.62 -4.53
CA GLU A 268 0.64 -33.51 -5.65
C GLU A 268 -0.14 -33.17 -6.93
N ASP A 269 -1.33 -32.58 -6.80
CA ASP A 269 -2.16 -32.09 -7.91
C ASP A 269 -1.76 -30.69 -8.41
N TRP A 270 -0.62 -30.17 -7.94
CA TRP A 270 -0.07 -28.84 -8.25
C TRP A 270 -0.87 -27.66 -7.71
N SER A 271 -1.97 -27.91 -7.00
CA SER A 271 -2.62 -26.86 -6.23
C SER A 271 -1.68 -26.41 -5.10
N TYR A 272 -1.70 -25.11 -4.79
CA TYR A 272 -0.89 -24.58 -3.71
C TYR A 272 -1.68 -23.63 -2.81
N SER A 273 -1.21 -23.52 -1.57
CA SER A 273 -1.72 -22.62 -0.55
C SER A 273 -0.57 -21.85 0.07
N ILE A 274 -0.88 -20.69 0.63
CA ILE A 274 0.14 -19.78 1.19
C ILE A 274 -0.25 -19.33 2.60
N CYS A 275 0.79 -19.07 3.40
CA CYS A 275 0.68 -18.48 4.72
C CYS A 275 1.73 -17.36 4.86
N PRO A 276 1.33 -16.08 4.86
CA PRO A 276 2.20 -14.95 5.17
C PRO A 276 2.68 -15.02 6.63
N LEU A 277 3.99 -15.05 6.85
CA LEU A 277 4.57 -15.27 8.18
C LEU A 277 5.35 -14.09 8.74
N GLY A 278 6.05 -13.33 7.90
CA GLY A 278 6.91 -12.24 8.37
C GLY A 278 7.18 -11.18 7.32
N LEU A 279 7.65 -10.02 7.76
CA LEU A 279 8.12 -8.94 6.91
C LEU A 279 9.62 -8.74 7.08
N ILE A 280 10.29 -8.47 5.96
CA ILE A 280 11.69 -8.06 5.92
C ILE A 280 11.88 -7.06 4.77
N ALA A 281 12.86 -6.18 4.87
CA ALA A 281 13.27 -5.31 3.78
C ALA A 281 14.65 -5.70 3.28
N THR A 282 14.84 -5.72 1.97
CA THR A 282 16.17 -5.79 1.36
C THR A 282 16.57 -4.44 0.83
N ASP A 283 17.75 -3.97 1.24
CA ASP A 283 18.35 -2.78 0.66
C ASP A 283 19.62 -3.16 -0.10
N LEU A 284 19.60 -2.87 -1.40
CA LEU A 284 20.68 -3.16 -2.35
C LEU A 284 20.96 -1.94 -3.23
N ARG A 285 20.26 -0.82 -3.02
CA ARG A 285 20.23 0.30 -3.96
C ARG A 285 21.02 1.45 -3.39
N ALA A 286 22.09 1.80 -4.08
CA ALA A 286 22.85 3.00 -3.78
C ALA A 286 21.97 4.26 -3.92
N PRO A 287 22.12 5.24 -3.00
CA PRO A 287 21.44 6.53 -3.04
C PRO A 287 21.44 7.20 -4.40
N PHE A 288 20.38 7.94 -4.71
CA PHE A 288 20.30 8.72 -5.95
C PHE A 288 21.01 10.09 -5.81
N ILE A 289 21.65 10.52 -6.90
CA ILE A 289 22.26 11.85 -7.14
C ILE A 289 21.56 12.41 -8.40
N GLU A 290 21.21 13.71 -8.49
CA GLU A 290 20.11 14.20 -9.37
C GLU A 290 20.24 14.07 -10.91
N ASP A 291 19.04 14.23 -11.51
CA ASP A 291 18.41 14.15 -12.84
C ASP A 291 17.60 12.87 -13.18
N ASP A 292 17.60 11.86 -12.32
CA ASP A 292 16.67 10.70 -12.38
C ASP A 292 15.34 10.91 -11.62
N PHE A 293 15.11 12.13 -11.09
CA PHE A 293 14.11 12.42 -10.07
C PHE A 293 12.65 12.27 -10.55
N VAL A 294 12.37 12.44 -11.85
CA VAL A 294 11.00 12.62 -12.34
C VAL A 294 10.23 11.31 -12.54
N ASN A 295 10.91 10.16 -12.66
CA ASN A 295 10.25 8.85 -12.89
C ASN A 295 10.46 7.80 -11.78
N SER A 296 11.41 8.00 -10.87
CA SER A 296 11.78 7.02 -9.83
C SER A 296 11.30 7.44 -8.44
N LEU A 297 9.98 7.54 -8.29
CA LEU A 297 9.35 7.83 -7.00
C LEU A 297 9.53 6.66 -6.02
N LEU A 298 10.65 6.61 -5.28
CA LEU A 298 10.84 5.86 -4.03
C LEU A 298 10.01 4.56 -3.98
N GLY A 299 10.18 3.70 -4.99
CA GLY A 299 9.26 2.60 -5.24
C GLY A 299 9.15 1.64 -4.06
N GLY A 300 10.24 1.47 -3.29
CA GLY A 300 10.26 0.69 -2.06
C GLY A 300 9.42 1.31 -0.95
N ASN A 301 9.49 2.64 -0.78
CA ASN A 301 8.88 3.33 0.36
C ASN A 301 7.38 3.63 0.18
N ARG A 302 6.83 3.63 -1.04
CA ARG A 302 5.47 4.14 -1.30
C ARG A 302 4.32 3.15 -1.14
N TYR A 303 4.52 1.86 -1.44
CA TYR A 303 3.42 0.90 -1.24
C TYR A 303 3.20 0.65 0.24
N THR A 304 1.94 0.49 0.65
CA THR A 304 1.54 0.28 2.05
C THR A 304 1.07 -1.14 2.31
N PHE A 305 0.98 -1.97 1.27
CA PHE A 305 0.55 -3.35 1.37
C PHE A 305 1.10 -4.23 0.25
N ILE A 306 1.12 -5.54 0.48
CA ILE A 306 1.36 -6.60 -0.51
C ILE A 306 0.11 -7.48 -0.55
N ASP A 307 -0.47 -7.67 -1.75
CA ASP A 307 -1.67 -8.47 -1.94
C ASP A 307 -1.35 -9.82 -2.61
N PHE A 308 -2.04 -10.87 -2.14
CA PHE A 308 -1.98 -12.22 -2.70
C PHE A 308 -3.38 -12.74 -3.06
N LYS A 309 -3.42 -13.82 -3.85
CA LYS A 309 -4.65 -14.57 -4.17
C LYS A 309 -5.35 -15.04 -2.89
N GLY A 310 -6.66 -15.24 -2.98
CA GLY A 310 -7.48 -15.58 -1.80
C GLY A 310 -7.79 -14.38 -0.90
N ASN A 311 -7.66 -13.16 -1.43
CA ASN A 311 -7.84 -11.90 -0.70
C ASN A 311 -6.95 -11.81 0.56
N GLN A 312 -5.70 -12.24 0.48
CA GLN A 312 -4.76 -12.05 1.59
C GLN A 312 -4.00 -10.74 1.38
N ARG A 313 -3.89 -9.92 2.43
CA ARG A 313 -3.23 -8.61 2.38
C ARG A 313 -2.26 -8.46 3.53
N VAL A 314 -0.98 -8.25 3.22
CA VAL A 314 0.03 -7.92 4.22
C VAL A 314 0.18 -6.41 4.28
N LYS A 315 -0.12 -5.79 5.42
CA LYS A 315 0.05 -4.35 5.62
C LYS A 315 1.47 -4.06 6.09
N LEU A 316 2.12 -3.10 5.44
CA LEU A 316 3.38 -2.56 5.92
C LEU A 316 3.10 -1.55 7.05
N PRO A 317 3.89 -1.56 8.14
CA PRO A 317 3.67 -0.65 9.25
C PRO A 317 3.96 0.79 8.83
N THR A 318 3.24 1.76 9.44
CA THR A 318 3.37 3.19 9.10
C THR A 318 4.75 3.75 9.43
N ASN A 319 5.44 3.18 10.43
CA ASN A 319 6.79 3.52 10.85
C ASN A 319 7.87 2.62 10.21
N LYS A 320 7.56 1.96 9.09
CA LYS A 320 8.54 1.13 8.37
C LYS A 320 9.81 1.93 8.04
N PRO A 321 11.00 1.33 8.16
CA PRO A 321 12.25 2.05 7.93
C PRO A 321 12.43 2.36 6.45
N LEU A 322 12.91 3.54 6.12
CA LEU A 322 13.21 3.94 4.74
C LEU A 322 14.38 3.09 4.21
N ILE A 323 14.28 2.65 2.96
CA ILE A 323 15.29 1.85 2.23
C ILE A 323 15.68 2.48 0.88
N ASP A 324 15.28 3.74 0.69
CA ASP A 324 15.62 4.51 -0.50
C ASP A 324 15.93 5.94 -0.06
N GLY A 325 17.00 6.49 -0.65
CA GLY A 325 17.56 7.77 -0.28
C GLY A 325 18.01 8.57 -1.49
N TYR A 326 17.94 9.88 -1.35
CA TYR A 326 18.30 10.82 -2.39
C TYR A 326 19.09 11.98 -1.80
N ALA A 327 20.15 12.40 -2.49
CA ALA A 327 20.86 13.63 -2.20
C ALA A 327 21.16 14.43 -3.49
N PHE A 328 20.85 15.71 -3.46
CA PHE A 328 21.32 16.70 -4.41
C PHE A 328 22.53 17.41 -3.83
N VAL A 329 23.59 17.54 -4.61
CA VAL A 329 24.74 18.36 -4.23
C VAL A 329 25.04 19.30 -5.38
N ASP A 330 24.99 20.60 -5.11
CA ASP A 330 25.31 21.63 -6.08
C ASP A 330 26.17 22.74 -5.50
N VAL A 331 26.76 23.53 -6.40
CA VAL A 331 27.58 24.69 -6.06
C VAL A 331 26.83 25.95 -6.50
N PRO A 332 26.04 26.59 -5.62
CA PRO A 332 25.27 27.77 -5.99
C PRO A 332 26.15 28.99 -6.33
N ASN A 333 27.30 29.12 -5.69
CA ASN A 333 28.27 30.18 -5.98
C ASN A 333 29.68 29.77 -5.53
N TRP A 334 30.68 30.42 -6.11
CA TRP A 334 32.07 30.34 -5.71
C TRP A 334 32.76 31.66 -6.08
N ASP A 335 33.83 32.00 -5.36
CA ASP A 335 34.65 33.19 -5.62
C ASP A 335 36.11 32.91 -5.22
N GLY A 336 37.06 33.60 -5.85
CA GLY A 336 38.47 33.47 -5.55
C GLY A 336 39.39 33.87 -6.69
N ASN A 337 40.67 33.60 -6.49
CA ASN A 337 41.70 33.70 -7.53
C ASN A 337 42.09 32.28 -7.95
N GLY A 338 42.73 32.12 -9.11
CA GLY A 338 43.08 30.80 -9.67
C GLY A 338 44.10 30.00 -8.86
N VAL A 339 44.31 30.33 -7.58
CA VAL A 339 45.09 29.60 -6.58
C VAL A 339 44.14 29.04 -5.51
N GLU A 340 43.24 29.88 -4.98
CA GLU A 340 42.28 29.52 -3.94
C GLU A 340 40.88 30.06 -4.23
N CYS A 341 39.91 29.16 -4.31
CA CYS A 341 38.49 29.44 -4.51
C CYS A 341 37.69 28.99 -3.28
N ASN A 342 36.90 29.91 -2.72
CA ASN A 342 35.88 29.61 -1.72
C ASN A 342 34.63 29.11 -2.43
N VAL A 343 34.39 27.80 -2.38
CA VAL A 343 33.30 27.13 -3.08
C VAL A 343 32.18 26.85 -2.10
N THR A 344 31.01 27.44 -2.31
CA THR A 344 29.83 27.15 -1.48
C THR A 344 29.15 25.92 -2.02
N PHE A 345 28.94 24.93 -1.16
CA PHE A 345 28.17 23.74 -1.47
C PHE A 345 26.80 23.82 -0.81
N ARG A 346 25.78 23.38 -1.54
CA ARG A 346 24.43 23.18 -1.04
C ARG A 346 24.05 21.71 -1.20
N ILE A 347 23.58 21.11 -0.11
CA ILE A 347 23.15 19.72 -0.05
C ILE A 347 21.67 19.68 0.30
N LYS A 348 20.85 19.12 -0.60
CA LYS A 348 19.46 18.71 -0.30
C LYS A 348 19.43 17.21 -0.15
N TYR A 349 18.68 16.67 0.81
CA TYR A 349 18.61 15.23 1.00
C TYR A 349 17.25 14.77 1.51
N LEU A 350 16.89 13.51 1.26
CA LEU A 350 15.67 12.87 1.73
C LEU A 350 15.90 11.35 1.83
N GLY A 351 15.11 10.65 2.65
CA GLY A 351 15.14 9.19 2.71
C GLY A 351 16.14 8.69 3.74
N ASP A 352 16.85 7.61 3.41
CA ASP A 352 17.82 6.94 4.27
C ASP A 352 19.27 7.38 4.03
N ILE A 353 19.50 8.62 3.58
CA ILE A 353 20.85 9.18 3.46
C ILE A 353 21.53 9.30 4.83
N LYS A 354 22.77 8.82 4.91
CA LYS A 354 23.66 8.94 6.07
C LYS A 354 24.65 10.08 5.91
N SER A 355 25.33 10.15 4.76
CA SER A 355 26.36 11.16 4.54
C SER A 355 26.58 11.50 3.07
N VAL A 356 27.08 12.71 2.85
CA VAL A 356 27.64 13.18 1.58
C VAL A 356 29.12 13.44 1.80
N ILE A 357 29.95 12.97 0.88
CA ILE A 357 31.40 13.12 0.91
C ILE A 357 31.81 13.94 -0.32
N ILE A 358 32.52 15.04 -0.12
CA ILE A 358 33.10 15.84 -1.20
C ILE A 358 34.61 15.58 -1.22
N LYS A 359 35.13 15.07 -2.34
CA LYS A 359 36.55 14.77 -2.48
C LYS A 359 37.27 15.98 -3.05
N ARG A 360 38.23 16.53 -2.29
CA ARG A 360 39.26 17.42 -2.83
C ARG A 360 40.39 16.55 -3.35
N THR A 361 40.41 16.31 -4.67
CA THR A 361 41.48 15.56 -5.35
C THR A 361 42.72 16.43 -5.53
N ALA A 362 43.82 15.82 -5.98
CA ALA A 362 45.05 16.52 -6.36
C ALA A 362 44.81 17.68 -7.33
N SER A 363 43.97 17.48 -8.35
CA SER A 363 43.58 18.51 -9.32
C SER A 363 42.77 19.67 -8.75
N LEU A 364 42.24 19.52 -7.53
CA LEU A 364 41.48 20.55 -6.81
C LEU A 364 42.30 21.17 -5.68
N CYS A 365 43.61 21.01 -5.74
CA CYS A 365 44.59 21.56 -4.82
C CYS A 365 45.64 22.33 -5.63
N TYR A 366 46.07 23.49 -5.11
CA TYR A 366 47.24 24.15 -5.67
C TYR A 366 48.50 23.41 -5.23
N HIS A 367 49.37 23.06 -6.18
CA HIS A 367 50.66 22.44 -5.89
C HIS A 367 51.75 23.01 -6.80
N ASP A 368 52.97 23.06 -6.27
CA ASP A 368 54.18 23.40 -7.04
C ASP A 368 55.20 22.28 -6.85
N GLY A 369 55.42 21.48 -7.89
CA GLY A 369 56.16 20.22 -7.79
C GLY A 369 55.55 19.27 -6.75
N ASP A 370 56.39 18.80 -5.81
CA ASP A 370 56.00 17.90 -4.70
C ASP A 370 55.43 18.66 -3.48
N TYR A 371 55.40 20.00 -3.52
CA TYR A 371 54.92 20.82 -2.40
C TYR A 371 53.42 21.09 -2.51
N TRP A 372 52.68 20.58 -1.53
CA TRP A 372 51.30 20.95 -1.28
C TRP A 372 51.26 22.08 -0.26
N GLY A 373 50.62 23.20 -0.60
CA GLY A 373 50.30 24.25 0.37
C GLY A 373 49.25 23.79 1.40
N ASP A 374 48.46 24.72 1.92
CA ASP A 374 47.41 24.44 2.90
C ASP A 374 46.23 23.61 2.32
N LEU A 375 46.12 23.53 1.00
CA LEU A 375 45.11 22.77 0.27
C LEU A 375 45.66 21.40 -0.13
N LYS A 376 45.53 20.40 0.74
CA LYS A 376 45.95 19.00 0.48
C LYS A 376 44.78 18.12 0.09
N PRO A 377 44.97 17.02 -0.67
CA PRO A 377 43.90 16.10 -0.95
C PRO A 377 43.18 15.64 0.33
N GLU A 378 41.87 15.82 0.38
CA GLU A 378 41.07 15.61 1.59
C GLU A 378 39.61 15.28 1.22
N ASN A 379 39.01 14.39 1.99
CA ASN A 379 37.58 14.11 1.90
C ASN A 379 36.82 14.88 2.97
N LYS A 380 35.93 15.79 2.56
CA LYS A 380 35.00 16.45 3.46
C LYS A 380 33.76 15.57 3.62
N VAL A 381 33.60 14.96 4.81
CA VAL A 381 32.43 14.11 5.13
C VAL A 381 31.38 14.93 5.87
N ILE A 382 30.17 14.98 5.32
CA ILE A 382 29.01 15.66 5.91
C ILE A 382 28.00 14.60 6.33
N PHE A 383 27.86 14.36 7.64
CA PHE A 383 26.80 13.52 8.19
C PHE A 383 25.50 14.31 8.24
N VAL A 384 24.47 13.86 7.53
CA VAL A 384 23.25 14.67 7.34
C VAL A 384 22.31 14.66 8.56
N LYS A 385 22.52 13.75 9.51
CA LYS A 385 21.65 13.59 10.69
C LYS A 385 21.63 14.87 11.53
N GLY A 386 20.44 15.45 11.69
CA GLY A 386 20.23 16.65 12.52
C GLY A 386 20.68 17.97 11.87
N LEU A 387 21.16 17.94 10.63
CA LEU A 387 21.44 19.17 9.88
C LEU A 387 20.14 19.78 9.34
N ARG A 388 20.15 21.09 9.11
CA ARG A 388 19.07 21.75 8.36
C ARG A 388 19.09 21.25 6.91
N ASN A 389 17.92 21.15 6.29
CA ASN A 389 17.76 20.80 4.89
C ASN A 389 17.10 21.98 4.13
N PRO A 390 17.74 22.58 3.10
CA PRO A 390 19.10 22.30 2.63
C PRO A 390 20.19 22.65 3.65
N TYR A 391 21.30 21.92 3.61
CA TYR A 391 22.53 22.24 4.35
C TYR A 391 23.49 23.00 3.42
N VAL A 392 24.14 24.03 3.94
CA VAL A 392 25.06 24.88 3.17
C VAL A 392 26.36 25.03 3.94
N PHE A 393 27.49 24.90 3.25
CA PHE A 393 28.81 25.15 3.81
C PHE A 393 29.78 25.58 2.71
N THR A 394 30.89 26.20 3.10
CA THR A 394 31.95 26.61 2.17
C THR A 394 33.16 25.69 2.34
N TYR A 395 33.81 25.33 1.23
CA TYR A 395 35.00 24.52 1.21
C TYR A 395 35.99 25.08 0.19
N LYS A 396 37.25 25.23 0.60
CA LYS A 396 38.30 25.82 -0.23
C LYS A 396 38.83 24.77 -1.21
N LEU A 397 38.80 25.11 -2.50
CA LEU A 397 39.31 24.31 -3.62
C LEU A 397 40.21 25.17 -4.51
N HIS A 398 41.08 24.52 -5.28
CA HIS A 398 41.78 25.13 -6.41
C HIS A 398 41.01 24.84 -7.70
N PHE A 399 40.90 25.83 -8.57
CA PHE A 399 40.33 25.70 -9.91
C PHE A 399 41.30 26.22 -10.97
N GLU A 400 41.33 25.53 -12.10
CA GLU A 400 42.01 25.98 -13.31
C GLU A 400 41.03 26.63 -14.30
N ASN A 401 41.56 27.30 -15.32
CA ASN A 401 40.75 27.77 -16.44
C ASN A 401 40.11 26.57 -17.16
N GLY A 402 38.81 26.65 -17.40
CA GLY A 402 38.03 25.56 -18.01
C GLY A 402 37.21 24.80 -16.99
N ASP A 403 37.00 23.50 -17.23
CA ASP A 403 36.10 22.67 -16.44
C ASP A 403 36.83 21.95 -15.31
N ASN A 404 36.33 22.17 -14.10
CA ASN A 404 36.83 21.56 -12.88
C ASN A 404 35.80 20.53 -12.41
N ILE A 405 36.25 19.31 -12.15
CA ILE A 405 35.39 18.20 -11.71
C ILE A 405 35.59 17.96 -10.22
N ILE A 406 34.49 18.02 -9.47
CA ILE A 406 34.46 17.79 -8.02
C ILE A 406 33.75 16.46 -7.76
N PRO A 407 34.48 15.39 -7.39
CA PRO A 407 33.87 14.11 -7.10
C PRO A 407 33.09 14.16 -5.77
N ILE A 408 31.93 13.51 -5.78
CA ILE A 408 31.07 13.34 -4.61
C ILE A 408 30.75 11.86 -4.39
N ILE A 409 30.57 11.46 -3.14
CA ILE A 409 30.00 10.17 -2.77
C ILE A 409 28.80 10.41 -1.87
N VAL A 410 27.68 9.75 -2.15
CA VAL A 410 26.52 9.70 -1.25
C VAL A 410 26.41 8.29 -0.67
N GLU A 411 26.30 8.20 0.66
CA GLU A 411 26.19 6.96 1.41
C GLU A 411 24.87 6.94 2.20
N ASP A 412 24.16 5.80 2.19
CA ASP A 412 22.97 5.56 3.02
C ASP A 412 23.30 4.94 4.39
N TRP A 413 22.26 4.74 5.22
CA TRP A 413 22.39 4.09 6.52
C TRP A 413 22.66 2.58 6.47
N HIS A 414 22.56 1.95 5.31
CA HIS A 414 22.74 0.51 5.10
C HIS A 414 24.07 0.15 4.42
N GLY A 415 24.88 1.16 4.10
CA GLY A 415 26.24 1.03 3.57
C GLY A 415 26.34 1.09 2.05
N ASN A 416 25.23 1.30 1.32
CA ASN A 416 25.31 1.47 -0.14
C ASN A 416 25.81 2.88 -0.47
N LYS A 417 26.62 2.97 -1.53
CA LYS A 417 27.28 4.21 -1.93
C LYS A 417 27.11 4.46 -3.42
N ARG A 418 26.89 5.72 -3.79
CA ARG A 418 26.93 6.18 -5.18
C ARG A 418 27.99 7.25 -5.32
N GLU A 419 28.81 7.14 -6.36
CA GLU A 419 29.73 8.20 -6.76
C GLU A 419 29.08 9.08 -7.83
N GLY A 420 29.36 10.38 -7.78
CA GLY A 420 28.90 11.37 -8.74
C GLY A 420 29.94 12.47 -8.92
N ASN A 421 29.69 13.40 -9.82
CA ASN A 421 30.60 14.49 -10.14
C ASN A 421 29.83 15.81 -10.30
N ILE A 422 30.40 16.90 -9.80
CA ILE A 422 29.91 18.26 -10.05
C ILE A 422 30.91 18.93 -10.99
N ARG A 423 30.44 19.51 -12.09
CA ARG A 423 31.25 20.26 -13.05
C ARG A 423 31.11 21.76 -12.80
N ILE A 424 32.24 22.44 -12.61
CA ILE A 424 32.32 23.88 -12.43
C ILE A 424 33.27 24.47 -13.47
N SER A 425 32.75 25.35 -14.33
CA SER A 425 33.57 26.07 -15.30
C SER A 425 34.10 27.36 -14.66
N ALA A 426 35.42 27.57 -14.72
CA ALA A 426 36.09 28.74 -14.17
C ALA A 426 36.91 29.46 -15.25
N GLN A 427 36.95 30.79 -15.16
CA GLN A 427 37.79 31.62 -16.00
C GLN A 427 38.43 32.72 -15.15
N PHE A 428 39.76 32.73 -15.11
CA PHE A 428 40.56 33.68 -14.38
C PHE A 428 41.19 34.67 -15.34
N VAL A 429 41.05 35.96 -15.04
CA VAL A 429 41.79 37.01 -15.74
C VAL A 429 43.23 36.99 -15.22
N ARG A 430 44.16 36.51 -16.04
CA ARG A 430 45.60 36.62 -15.78
C ARG A 430 46.10 37.85 -16.53
N THR A 431 46.43 38.92 -15.82
CA THR A 431 47.12 40.05 -16.44
C THR A 431 48.57 39.65 -16.71
N ASN A 432 49.05 39.81 -17.95
CA ASN A 432 50.48 39.79 -18.29
C ASN A 432 51.19 41.06 -17.75
N SER A 433 50.85 41.50 -16.55
CA SER A 433 51.64 42.50 -15.85
C SER A 433 52.92 41.80 -15.42
N SER A 434 54.06 42.20 -16.01
CA SER A 434 55.39 41.94 -15.47
C SER A 434 55.34 42.10 -13.96
N ASP A 435 55.81 41.09 -13.22
CA ASP A 435 55.83 41.02 -11.76
C ASP A 435 55.75 42.41 -11.14
N VAL A 436 54.59 42.74 -10.54
CA VAL A 436 54.58 43.83 -9.57
C VAL A 436 55.43 43.32 -8.44
N ASN A 437 56.71 43.70 -8.47
CA ASN A 437 57.62 43.60 -7.36
C ASN A 437 56.96 44.41 -6.24
N ILE A 438 56.14 43.75 -5.41
CA ILE A 438 55.75 44.31 -4.12
C ILE A 438 57.03 44.23 -3.30
N GLU A 439 57.95 45.16 -3.56
CA GLU A 439 58.98 45.51 -2.60
C GLU A 439 58.23 45.92 -1.33
N ASN A 440 58.18 44.99 -0.38
CA ASN A 440 57.92 45.30 1.01
C ASN A 440 58.98 46.31 1.46
N ASN A 441 58.76 47.59 1.19
CA ASN A 441 59.41 48.69 1.88
C ASN A 441 58.83 48.76 3.30
N ILE A 442 59.09 47.71 4.09
CA ILE A 442 59.13 47.84 5.54
C ILE A 442 60.45 48.54 5.81
N ASN A 443 60.35 49.86 5.87
CA ASN A 443 61.41 50.74 6.31
C ASN A 443 61.72 50.39 7.78
N ASN A 444 62.65 49.46 8.01
CA ASN A 444 63.24 49.22 9.33
C ASN A 444 64.11 50.42 9.67
N ASN A 445 63.51 51.44 10.26
CA ASN A 445 64.21 52.60 10.78
C ASN A 445 63.96 52.71 12.28
N ILE A 446 64.49 51.77 13.07
CA ILE A 446 64.57 51.84 14.53
C ILE A 446 65.85 51.12 15.02
N TYR A 447 66.79 51.93 15.55
CA TYR A 447 68.02 51.67 16.35
C TYR A 447 69.29 51.07 15.69
N ASN A 448 70.24 51.93 15.33
CA ASN A 448 71.37 52.30 16.21
C ASN A 448 72.06 53.59 15.74
#